data_AF-M1P505-F1
#
_entry.id   AF-M1P505-F1
#
_cell.length_a   1.000
_cell.length_b   1.000
_cell.length_c   1.000
_cell.angle_alpha   90.00
_cell.angle_beta   90.00
_cell.angle_gamma   90.00
#
_symmetry.space_group_name_H-M   'P 1'
#
loop_
_entity.id
_entity.type
_entity.pdbx_description
1 polymer ?
#
loop_
_entity_poly.entity_id
_entity_poly.type
_entity_poly.pdbx_seq_one_letter_code
_entity_poly.pdbx_strand_id
1 'polypeptide(L)' 'MKKYFLMITVLLAPLFITACEKTFSKEEFKQNRALLSEWLAKCGLGGSSENCQNARIAIQEIGYDFFLGASKQ' A
#
# COMPACT_ATOMS: atom_id res chain seq x y z
N MET A 1 -43.15 17.48 2.61
CA MET A 1 -41.82 18.00 3.02
C MET A 1 -40.83 16.94 3.55
N LYS A 2 -41.25 15.72 3.90
CA LYS A 2 -40.33 14.64 4.35
C LYS A 2 -39.59 13.89 3.22
N LYS A 3 -40.15 13.87 2.00
CA LYS A 3 -39.57 13.17 0.84
C LYS A 3 -38.23 13.75 0.39
N TYR A 4 -38.03 15.06 0.48
CA TYR A 4 -36.79 15.71 0.05
C TYR A 4 -35.61 15.42 0.98
N PHE A 5 -35.87 15.23 2.28
CA PHE A 5 -34.84 14.94 3.28
C PHE A 5 -34.24 13.53 3.09
N LEU A 6 -35.06 12.56 2.68
CA LEU A 6 -34.63 11.19 2.38
C LEU A 6 -33.86 11.07 1.05
N MET A 7 -34.11 11.95 0.09
CA MET A 7 -33.41 11.91 -1.20
C MET A 7 -32.00 12.51 -1.12
N ILE A 8 -31.80 13.50 -0.25
CA ILE A 8 -30.50 14.14 -0.03
C ILE A 8 -29.51 13.18 0.65
N THR A 9 -29.98 12.34 1.58
CA THR A 9 -29.11 11.38 2.29
C THR A 9 -28.62 10.24 1.40
N VAL A 10 -29.39 9.82 0.41
CA VAL A 10 -29.03 8.74 -0.53
C VAL A 10 -28.02 9.21 -1.58
N LEU A 11 -28.09 10.47 -2.01
CA LEU A 11 -27.16 11.02 -3.02
C LEU A 11 -25.74 11.31 -2.49
N LEU A 12 -25.54 11.38 -1.17
CA LEU A 12 -24.25 11.66 -0.54
C LEU A 12 -23.47 10.40 -0.14
N ALA A 13 -24.12 9.24 -0.08
CA ALA A 13 -23.47 7.96 0.23
C ALA A 13 -22.39 7.49 -0.80
N PRO A 14 -22.49 7.76 -2.12
CA PRO A 14 -21.47 7.32 -3.06
C PRO A 14 -20.20 8.18 -3.07
N LEU A 15 -20.20 9.36 -2.42
CA LEU A 15 -19.05 10.26 -2.39
C LEU A 15 -17.95 9.85 -1.41
N PHE A 16 -18.22 8.89 -0.52
CA PHE A 16 -17.25 8.38 0.47
C PHE A 16 -16.60 7.05 0.09
N ILE A 17 -16.87 6.53 -1.11
CA ILE A 17 -16.07 5.44 -1.67
C ILE A 17 -14.84 6.04 -2.35
N THR A 18 -14.10 6.91 -1.65
CA THR A 18 -12.68 6.96 -1.94
C THR A 18 -12.20 5.56 -1.57
N ALA A 19 -11.80 4.77 -2.55
CA ALA A 19 -11.20 3.48 -2.28
C ALA A 19 -10.01 3.76 -1.37
N CYS A 20 -10.19 3.52 -0.07
CA CYS A 20 -9.13 3.65 0.92
C CYS A 20 -8.15 2.54 0.54
N GLU A 21 -7.16 2.89 -0.28
CA GLU A 21 -6.16 1.97 -0.76
C GLU A 21 -5.51 1.38 0.49
N LYS A 22 -5.61 0.05 0.65
CA LYS A 22 -5.09 -0.61 1.84
C LYS A 22 -3.62 -0.22 2.01
N THR A 23 -3.27 0.35 3.16
CA THR A 23 -1.88 0.53 3.55
C THR A 23 -1.32 -0.82 4.00
N PHE A 24 -0.23 -1.25 3.37
CA PHE A 24 0.51 -2.46 3.71
C PHE A 24 1.76 -2.08 4.51
N SER A 25 2.02 -2.82 5.58
CA SER A 25 3.25 -2.71 6.35
C SER A 25 4.46 -3.27 5.59
N LYS A 26 5.67 -2.88 5.99
CA LYS A 26 6.91 -3.44 5.42
C LYS A 26 7.05 -4.94 5.73
N GLU A 27 6.52 -5.40 6.86
CA GLU A 27 6.52 -6.82 7.26
C GLU A 27 5.61 -7.64 6.35
N GLU A 28 4.41 -7.14 6.01
CA GLU A 28 3.52 -7.78 5.02
C GLU A 28 4.22 -7.90 3.65
N PHE A 29 4.95 -6.87 3.23
CA PHE A 29 5.72 -6.92 1.98
C PHE A 29 6.87 -7.94 2.03
N LYS A 30 7.57 -8.07 3.15
CA LYS A 30 8.63 -9.09 3.32
C LYS A 30 8.09 -10.51 3.24
N GLN A 31 6.90 -10.74 3.78
CA GLN A 31 6.25 -12.05 3.76
C GLN A 31 5.65 -12.39 2.39
N ASN A 32 5.28 -11.39 1.59
CA ASN A 32 4.65 -11.58 0.29
C ASN A 32 5.43 -10.92 -0.86
N ARG A 33 6.33 -11.71 -1.46
CA ARG A 33 7.20 -11.30 -2.58
C ARG A 33 6.44 -10.84 -3.82
N ALA A 34 5.30 -11.45 -4.13
CA ALA A 34 4.49 -11.07 -5.29
C ALA A 34 3.88 -9.68 -5.10
N LEU A 35 3.29 -9.44 -3.92
CA LEU A 35 2.75 -8.13 -3.54
C LEU A 35 3.84 -7.05 -3.54
N LEU A 36 5.03 -7.34 -3.00
CA LEU A 36 6.16 -6.43 -3.02
C LEU A 36 6.59 -6.07 -4.46
N SER A 37 6.69 -7.07 -5.35
CA SER A 37 7.06 -6.84 -6.74
C SER A 37 6.02 -5.99 -7.48
N GLU A 38 4.73 -6.27 -7.28
CA GLU A 38 3.64 -5.49 -7.87
C GLU A 38 3.71 -4.03 -7.42
N TRP A 39 3.89 -3.80 -6.13
CA TRP A 39 3.99 -2.45 -5.57
C TRP A 39 5.24 -1.71 -6.02
N LEU A 40 6.41 -2.36 -6.06
CA LEU A 40 7.61 -1.74 -6.61
C LEU A 40 7.44 -1.34 -8.08
N ALA A 41 6.79 -2.19 -8.89
CA ALA A 41 6.49 -1.87 -10.28
C ALA A 41 5.50 -0.71 -10.40
N LYS A 42 4.44 -0.71 -9.59
CA LYS A 42 3.41 0.36 -9.55
C LYS A 42 4.01 1.70 -9.11
N CYS A 43 4.93 1.68 -8.15
CA CYS A 43 5.59 2.88 -7.64
C CYS A 43 6.64 3.43 -8.61
N GLY A 44 7.35 2.57 -9.33
CA GLY A 44 8.49 2.96 -10.16
C GLY A 44 9.49 3.84 -9.39
N LEU A 45 10.06 4.83 -10.08
CA LEU A 45 11.00 5.77 -9.48
C LEU A 45 10.31 6.93 -8.74
N GLY A 46 9.08 7.29 -9.12
CA GLY A 46 8.41 8.53 -8.67
C GLY A 46 7.33 8.37 -7.59
N GLY A 47 6.88 7.15 -7.30
CA GLY A 47 5.82 6.90 -6.32
C GLY A 47 6.24 7.29 -4.90
N SER A 48 5.42 8.11 -4.25
CA SER A 48 5.65 8.65 -2.90
C SER A 48 4.60 8.21 -1.87
N SER A 49 3.63 7.37 -2.25
CA SER A 49 2.64 6.85 -1.31
C SER A 49 3.31 6.06 -0.19
N GLU A 50 2.62 5.93 0.96
CA GLU A 50 3.11 5.18 2.10
C GLU A 50 3.46 3.73 1.72
N ASN A 51 2.64 3.10 0.88
CA ASN A 51 2.93 1.77 0.34
C ASN A 51 4.20 1.73 -0.52
N CYS A 52 4.49 2.77 -1.29
CA CYS A 52 5.76 2.86 -2.04
C CYS A 52 6.97 2.96 -1.10
N GLN A 53 6.84 3.72 -0.01
CA GLN A 53 7.90 3.84 0.98
C GLN A 53 8.11 2.50 1.71
N ASN A 54 7.03 1.86 2.16
CA ASN A 54 7.07 0.57 2.85
C ASN A 54 7.63 -0.55 1.95
N ALA A 55 7.26 -0.58 0.66
CA ALA A 55 7.81 -1.53 -0.30
C ALA A 55 9.33 -1.33 -0.52
N ARG A 56 9.79 -0.07 -0.63
CA ARG A 56 11.22 0.26 -0.79
C ARG A 56 12.04 -0.10 0.45
N ILE A 57 11.52 0.16 1.64
CA ILE A 57 12.16 -0.24 2.89
C ILE A 57 12.22 -1.76 2.98
N ALA A 58 11.14 -2.47 2.65
CA ALA A 58 11.10 -3.93 2.68
C ALA A 58 12.16 -4.56 1.76
N ILE A 59 12.30 -4.08 0.51
CA ILE A 59 13.32 -4.62 -0.41
C ILE A 59 14.75 -4.28 0.03
N GLN A 60 14.98 -3.10 0.61
CA GLN A 60 16.28 -2.73 1.16
C GLN A 60 16.65 -3.66 2.33
N GLU A 61 15.74 -3.86 3.29
CA GLU A 61 15.96 -4.74 4.44
C GLU A 61 16.21 -6.20 4.00
N ILE A 62 15.48 -6.72 3.01
CA ILE A 62 15.74 -8.06 2.43
C ILE A 62 17.14 -8.13 1.82
N GLY A 63 17.56 -7.10 1.09
CA GLY A 63 18.90 -7.02 0.51
C GLY A 63 19.97 -7.05 1.60
N TYR A 64 19.83 -6.21 2.63
CA TYR A 64 20.75 -6.19 3.77
C TYR A 64 20.83 -7.54 4.49
N ASP A 65 19.70 -8.21 4.70
CA ASP A 65 19.67 -9.54 5.32
C ASP A 65 20.44 -10.56 4.47
N PHE A 66 20.30 -10.50 3.14
CA PHE A 66 21.08 -11.33 2.22
C PHE A 66 22.59 -11.05 2.32
N PHE A 67 22.98 -9.77 2.34
CA PHE A 67 24.39 -9.37 2.45
C PHE A 67 25.01 -9.75 3.79
N LEU A 68 24.31 -9.51 4.92
CA LEU A 68 24.78 -9.88 6.26
C LEU A 68 24.79 -11.39 6.49
N GLY A 69 23.87 -12.13 5.85
CA GLY A 69 23.88 -13.59 5.84
C GLY A 69 25.07 -14.14 5.05
N ALA A 70 25.36 -13.56 3.89
CA ALA A 70 26.49 -13.94 3.05
C ALA A 70 27.85 -13.57 3.65
N SER A 71 27.95 -12.49 4.43
CA SER A 71 29.20 -12.08 5.08
C SER A 71 29.57 -12.88 6.34
N LYS A 72 28.69 -13.79 6.79
CA LYS A 72 28.91 -14.65 7.97
C LYS A 72 29.36 -16.07 7.60
N GLN A 73 29.53 -16.37 6.31
CA GLN A 73 30.15 -17.60 5.80
C GLN A 73 31.61 -17.35 5.46
#